data_AF-A0A939DGH3-F1
#
_entry.id   AF-A0A939DGH3-F1
#
_cell.length_a   1.000
_cell.length_b   1.000
_cell.length_c   1.000
_cell.angle_alpha   90.00
_cell.angle_beta   90.00
_cell.angle_gamma   90.00
#
_symmetry.space_group_name_H-M   'P 1'
#
loop_
_entity.id
_entity.type
_entity.pdbx_description
1 polymer ?
#
loop_
_entity_poly.entity_id
_entity_poly.type
_entity_poly.pdbx_seq_one_letter_code
_entity_poly.pdbx_strand_id
1 'polypeptide(L)'
;MSCCTGWFTQGQCRGRWKTARLVLGLSMAVLAACSARPYRSGDVAAAPFLQRGVTQESGLVRVTAAVPNAGETLALTGLDLYEQGIQPIWLEIDNRSEHALRIAHWSIDPYYFSAIEVAYMNRKPFSDSGYAAMEKWFHDNALTRRVPAGERRSGLVFTHLTPGTKGFNLDLFGDRRAHQFTFFVPLPGFTADYMLVDFANLYSERDIRRFDTREGLRTYLEHELSCCATDANASGDGGPLNAVIVGSAPTLRRALLRGGWHETRGDSDDLQAARQHHYQGRPPDGVFYMDRQDSQQRMQLHLWRAPFEVDGEPGWLGQVYYRHLHNEFLRLLGFDRSTSYAAIRSQLARESVAADVDSAQRYLVQNFWYNQSLRALGLTGGVGESRVDNPRVTFDEIAYITGGQRAVLFLSETPVSIEDVELLFLQAPPKAEGSTP
;
A
#
# COMPACT_ATOMS: atom_id res chain seq x y z
N MET A 1 -70.97 14.57 29.39
CA MET A 1 -71.29 16.01 29.33
C MET A 1 -70.35 16.61 28.28
N SER A 2 -70.72 17.13 27.11
CA SER A 2 -71.98 17.50 26.46
C SER A 2 -71.74 17.35 24.94
N CYS A 3 -72.63 16.69 24.19
CA CYS A 3 -73.64 17.27 23.29
C CYS A 3 -73.01 17.99 22.05
N CYS A 4 -73.43 17.81 20.80
CA CYS A 4 -74.56 17.07 20.25
C CYS A 4 -74.45 17.03 18.70
N THR A 5 -74.90 15.89 18.15
CA THR A 5 -75.76 15.70 16.96
C THR A 5 -75.49 16.42 15.62
N GLY A 6 -75.44 15.59 14.55
CA GLY A 6 -75.81 16.00 13.19
C GLY A 6 -75.99 14.79 12.27
N TRP A 7 -77.23 14.51 11.88
CA TRP A 7 -77.66 13.41 11.00
C TRP A 7 -77.05 13.50 9.58
N PHE A 8 -76.52 12.39 9.06
CA PHE A 8 -76.29 12.20 7.62
C PHE A 8 -76.60 10.75 7.17
N THR A 9 -77.69 10.65 6.41
CA THR A 9 -77.99 9.74 5.28
C THR A 9 -77.21 8.41 5.14
N GLN A 10 -77.94 7.30 5.29
CA GLN A 10 -77.52 5.90 5.05
C GLN A 10 -77.06 5.57 3.61
N GLY A 11 -77.09 6.51 2.67
CA GLY A 11 -76.71 6.27 1.25
C GLY A 11 -75.22 6.42 0.92
N GLN A 12 -74.42 7.08 1.77
CA GLN A 12 -73.02 7.41 1.45
C GLN A 12 -71.98 6.37 1.94
N CYS A 13 -72.37 5.39 2.76
CA CYS A 13 -71.41 4.43 3.32
C CYS A 13 -70.96 3.32 2.35
N ARG A 14 -71.74 2.97 1.31
CA ARG A 14 -71.36 1.91 0.36
C ARG A 14 -70.35 2.35 -0.70
N GLY A 15 -70.28 3.65 -1.03
CA GLY A 15 -69.33 4.19 -2.01
C GLY A 15 -67.91 4.37 -1.46
N ARG A 16 -67.80 4.85 -0.21
CA ARG A 16 -66.50 5.12 0.46
C ARG A 16 -65.68 3.86 0.75
N TRP A 17 -66.33 2.71 0.94
CA TRP A 17 -65.62 1.43 1.17
C TRP A 17 -65.07 0.83 -0.13
N LYS A 18 -65.70 1.08 -1.27
CA LYS A 18 -65.16 0.65 -2.58
C LYS A 18 -63.96 1.49 -2.99
N THR A 19 -64.01 2.82 -2.80
CA THR A 19 -62.88 3.70 -3.09
C THR A 19 -61.73 3.52 -2.09
N ALA A 20 -62.00 3.31 -0.80
CA ALA A 20 -60.95 3.00 0.18
C ALA A 20 -60.25 1.66 -0.10
N ARG A 21 -60.97 0.61 -0.56
CA ARG A 21 -60.35 -0.67 -0.99
C ARG A 21 -59.56 -0.53 -2.29
N LEU A 22 -60.00 0.32 -3.22
CA LEU A 22 -59.28 0.61 -4.45
C LEU A 22 -58.01 1.41 -4.18
N VAL A 23 -58.07 2.40 -3.29
CA VAL A 23 -56.89 3.18 -2.88
C VAL A 23 -55.93 2.33 -2.07
N LEU A 24 -56.40 1.50 -1.12
CA LEU A 24 -55.53 0.60 -0.35
C LEU A 24 -54.91 -0.51 -1.24
N GLY A 25 -55.66 -1.02 -2.23
CA GLY A 25 -55.16 -1.96 -3.22
C GLY A 25 -54.16 -1.34 -4.19
N LEU A 26 -54.37 -0.08 -4.60
CA LEU A 26 -53.43 0.68 -5.42
C LEU A 26 -52.17 1.06 -4.64
N SER A 27 -52.28 1.40 -3.35
CA SER A 27 -51.14 1.64 -2.46
C SER A 27 -50.34 0.36 -2.17
N MET A 28 -50.99 -0.79 -2.00
CA MET A 28 -50.29 -2.09 -1.93
C MET A 28 -49.65 -2.48 -3.26
N ALA A 29 -50.27 -2.16 -4.40
CA ALA A 29 -49.69 -2.39 -5.73
C ALA A 29 -48.49 -1.47 -6.02
N VAL A 30 -48.51 -0.22 -5.54
CA VAL A 30 -47.37 0.71 -5.64
C VAL A 30 -46.24 0.32 -4.70
N LEU A 31 -46.53 -0.28 -3.54
CA LEU A 31 -45.52 -0.86 -2.65
C LEU A 31 -44.97 -2.20 -3.18
N ALA A 32 -45.75 -2.99 -3.93
CA ALA A 32 -45.29 -4.19 -4.62
C ALA A 32 -44.55 -3.90 -5.93
N ALA A 33 -44.74 -2.72 -6.52
CA ALA A 33 -44.02 -2.22 -7.69
C ALA A 33 -42.66 -1.57 -7.34
N CYS A 34 -42.31 -1.46 -6.06
CA CYS A 34 -40.91 -1.47 -5.63
C CYS A 34 -40.33 -2.90 -5.78
N SER A 35 -40.51 -3.47 -6.97
CA SER A 35 -39.97 -4.77 -7.34
C SER A 35 -38.46 -4.68 -7.30
N ALA A 36 -37.86 -5.43 -6.39
CA ALA A 36 -36.42 -5.44 -6.18
C ALA A 36 -35.65 -5.70 -7.48
N ARG A 37 -34.47 -5.08 -7.60
CA ARG A 37 -33.77 -4.96 -8.89
C ARG A 37 -33.27 -6.34 -9.36
N PRO A 38 -33.42 -6.69 -10.66
CA PRO A 38 -32.73 -7.86 -11.21
C PRO A 38 -31.23 -7.63 -11.20
N TYR A 39 -30.46 -8.69 -10.93
CA TYR A 39 -29.01 -8.64 -11.01
C TYR A 39 -28.54 -8.62 -12.47
N ARG A 40 -27.57 -7.75 -12.78
CA ARG A 40 -26.93 -7.64 -14.09
C ARG A 40 -25.43 -7.64 -13.89
N SER A 41 -24.74 -8.48 -14.65
CA SER A 41 -23.29 -8.62 -14.65
C SER A 41 -22.76 -8.71 -16.07
N GLY A 42 -21.47 -8.43 -16.22
CA GLY A 42 -20.72 -8.66 -17.44
C GLY A 42 -20.19 -10.09 -17.55
N ASP A 43 -19.74 -10.43 -18.76
CA ASP A 43 -18.97 -11.64 -19.01
C ASP A 43 -17.48 -11.37 -18.71
N VAL A 44 -16.90 -12.14 -17.79
CA VAL A 44 -15.49 -12.04 -17.42
C VAL A 44 -14.59 -12.35 -18.61
N ALA A 45 -14.94 -13.34 -19.46
CA ALA A 45 -14.10 -13.76 -20.58
C ALA A 45 -13.98 -12.69 -21.68
N ALA A 46 -14.97 -11.79 -21.77
CA ALA A 46 -15.00 -10.69 -22.73
C ALA A 46 -14.54 -9.34 -22.14
N ALA A 47 -14.06 -9.32 -20.89
CA ALA A 47 -13.79 -8.07 -20.20
C ALA A 47 -12.53 -7.35 -20.77
N PRO A 48 -12.62 -6.05 -21.11
CA PRO A 48 -11.51 -5.32 -21.75
C PRO A 48 -10.22 -5.28 -20.92
N PHE A 49 -10.32 -5.29 -19.59
CA PHE A 49 -9.15 -5.21 -18.71
C PHE A 49 -8.20 -6.40 -18.85
N LEU A 50 -8.67 -7.55 -19.39
CA LEU A 50 -7.84 -8.73 -19.65
C LEU A 50 -6.72 -8.46 -20.67
N GLN A 51 -6.91 -7.50 -21.58
CA GLN A 51 -5.88 -7.11 -22.55
C GLN A 51 -4.63 -6.51 -21.89
N ARG A 52 -4.77 -6.03 -20.64
CA ARG A 52 -3.67 -5.47 -19.84
C ARG A 52 -3.05 -6.50 -18.90
N GLY A 53 -3.29 -7.79 -19.15
CA GLY A 53 -2.77 -8.88 -18.34
C GLY A 53 -1.24 -8.95 -18.32
N VAL A 54 -0.67 -9.10 -17.14
CA VAL A 54 0.76 -9.34 -16.94
C VAL A 54 0.99 -10.85 -16.83
N THR A 55 1.89 -11.40 -17.64
CA THR A 55 2.22 -12.83 -17.64
C THR A 55 3.58 -13.07 -16.99
N GLN A 56 3.68 -14.09 -16.15
CA GLN A 56 4.95 -14.64 -15.65
C GLN A 56 4.98 -16.16 -15.83
N GLU A 57 6.18 -16.73 -15.92
CA GLU A 57 6.40 -18.17 -16.07
C GLU A 57 7.41 -18.66 -15.01
N SER A 58 7.13 -19.82 -14.42
CA SER A 58 8.02 -20.52 -13.49
C SER A 58 8.03 -22.01 -13.87
N GLY A 59 9.08 -22.44 -14.57
CA GLY A 59 9.16 -23.79 -15.12
C GLY A 59 8.00 -24.10 -16.07
N LEU A 60 7.20 -25.12 -15.75
CA LEU A 60 6.04 -25.55 -16.55
C LEU A 60 4.73 -24.85 -16.16
N VAL A 61 4.79 -23.79 -15.36
CA VAL A 61 3.61 -23.07 -14.90
C VAL A 61 3.65 -21.65 -15.43
N ARG A 62 2.60 -21.25 -16.15
CA ARG A 62 2.41 -19.89 -16.64
C ARG A 62 1.21 -19.27 -15.93
N VAL A 63 1.39 -18.05 -15.43
CA VAL A 63 0.35 -17.30 -14.74
C VAL A 63 0.15 -15.96 -15.42
N THR A 64 -1.10 -15.63 -15.73
CA THR A 64 -1.51 -14.30 -16.20
C THR A 64 -2.37 -13.64 -15.13
N ALA A 65 -2.09 -12.37 -14.83
CA ALA A 65 -2.83 -11.57 -13.87
C ALA A 65 -3.36 -10.28 -14.52
N ALA A 66 -4.62 -9.96 -14.27
CA ALA A 66 -5.22 -8.69 -14.71
C ALA A 66 -6.10 -8.12 -13.59
N VAL A 67 -6.13 -6.80 -13.48
CA VAL A 67 -6.87 -6.11 -12.41
C VAL A 67 -7.80 -5.06 -13.05
N PRO A 68 -9.13 -5.19 -12.91
CA PRO A 68 -10.06 -4.16 -13.36
C PRO A 68 -9.92 -2.90 -12.49
N ASN A 69 -10.12 -1.71 -13.06
CA ASN A 69 -10.30 -0.49 -12.28
C ASN A 69 -11.73 -0.40 -11.68
N ALA A 70 -12.04 0.70 -10.98
CA ALA A 70 -13.36 0.89 -10.35
C ALA A 70 -14.52 0.80 -11.35
N GLY A 71 -14.43 1.52 -12.48
CA GLY A 71 -15.48 1.53 -13.50
C GLY A 71 -15.64 0.17 -14.20
N GLU A 72 -14.54 -0.50 -14.49
CA GLU A 72 -14.54 -1.86 -15.06
C GLU A 72 -15.11 -2.88 -14.07
N THR A 73 -14.82 -2.74 -12.77
CA THR A 73 -15.38 -3.59 -11.71
C THR A 73 -16.89 -3.41 -11.59
N LEU A 74 -17.37 -2.16 -11.63
CA LEU A 74 -18.80 -1.86 -11.64
C LEU A 74 -19.49 -2.44 -12.88
N ALA A 75 -18.89 -2.28 -14.06
CA ALA A 75 -19.42 -2.83 -15.30
C ALA A 75 -19.45 -4.37 -15.29
N LEU A 76 -18.43 -5.00 -14.69
CA LEU A 76 -18.31 -6.46 -14.60
C LEU A 76 -19.29 -7.06 -13.60
N THR A 77 -19.37 -6.49 -12.40
CA THR A 77 -20.07 -7.10 -11.27
C THR A 77 -21.45 -6.51 -11.02
N GLY A 78 -21.75 -5.34 -11.59
CA GLY A 78 -22.93 -4.55 -11.25
C GLY A 78 -22.88 -3.91 -9.85
N LEU A 79 -21.74 -4.00 -9.15
CA LEU A 79 -21.56 -3.54 -7.78
C LEU A 79 -20.38 -2.57 -7.68
N ASP A 80 -20.55 -1.54 -6.85
CA ASP A 80 -19.44 -0.64 -6.53
C ASP A 80 -18.59 -1.24 -5.42
N LEU A 81 -17.74 -2.20 -5.80
CA LEU A 81 -16.85 -2.90 -4.87
C LEU A 81 -15.71 -2.01 -4.39
N TYR A 82 -15.28 -1.04 -5.20
CA TYR A 82 -14.19 -0.13 -4.84
C TYR A 82 -14.58 0.79 -3.68
N GLU A 83 -15.81 1.32 -3.66
CA GLU A 83 -16.36 2.06 -2.51
C GLU A 83 -16.46 1.20 -1.23
N GLN A 84 -16.51 -0.13 -1.38
CA GLN A 84 -16.50 -1.07 -0.27
C GLN A 84 -15.08 -1.47 0.17
N GLY A 85 -14.03 -0.91 -0.45
CA GLY A 85 -12.65 -1.29 -0.21
C GLY A 85 -12.29 -2.66 -0.78
N ILE A 86 -13.04 -3.17 -1.76
CA ILE A 86 -12.84 -4.47 -2.41
C ILE A 86 -12.38 -4.27 -3.85
N GLN A 87 -11.29 -4.95 -4.20
CA GLN A 87 -10.69 -4.95 -5.52
C GLN A 87 -10.52 -6.39 -6.04
N PRO A 88 -11.22 -6.76 -7.12
CA PRO A 88 -11.02 -8.05 -7.77
C PRO A 88 -9.66 -8.14 -8.45
N ILE A 89 -9.10 -9.35 -8.47
CA ILE A 89 -7.96 -9.74 -9.30
C ILE A 89 -8.42 -10.91 -10.15
N TRP A 90 -8.24 -10.82 -11.47
CA TRP A 90 -8.40 -11.96 -12.36
C TRP A 90 -7.07 -12.68 -12.53
N LEU A 91 -7.09 -13.99 -12.37
CA LEU A 91 -5.94 -14.86 -12.58
C LEU A 91 -6.29 -15.94 -13.59
N GLU A 92 -5.33 -16.27 -14.43
CA GLU A 92 -5.31 -17.50 -15.24
C GLU A 92 -4.02 -18.26 -14.97
N ILE A 93 -4.16 -19.54 -14.65
CA ILE A 93 -3.05 -20.46 -14.38
C ILE A 93 -3.11 -21.56 -15.43
N ASP A 94 -2.06 -21.63 -16.24
CA ASP A 94 -1.82 -22.69 -17.22
C ASP A 94 -0.78 -23.66 -16.63
N ASN A 95 -1.27 -24.79 -16.11
CA ASN A 95 -0.44 -25.83 -15.51
C ASN A 95 -0.04 -26.86 -16.55
N ARG A 96 1.16 -26.72 -17.11
CA ARG A 96 1.70 -27.66 -18.12
C ARG A 96 2.51 -28.79 -17.49
N SER A 97 2.45 -28.95 -16.18
CA SER A 97 3.13 -30.02 -15.46
C SER A 97 2.26 -31.27 -15.36
N GLU A 98 2.89 -32.38 -14.98
CA GLU A 98 2.23 -33.68 -14.77
C GLU A 98 1.54 -33.79 -13.40
N HIS A 99 1.68 -32.78 -12.54
CA HIS A 99 1.11 -32.79 -11.18
C HIS A 99 0.03 -31.72 -11.04
N ALA A 100 -1.04 -32.04 -10.30
CA ALA A 100 -2.04 -31.05 -9.95
C ALA A 100 -1.45 -30.02 -8.98
N LEU A 101 -1.77 -28.75 -9.19
CA LEU A 101 -1.38 -27.63 -8.34
C LEU A 101 -2.57 -27.15 -7.50
N ARG A 102 -2.26 -26.60 -6.33
CA ARG A 102 -3.22 -25.95 -5.44
C ARG A 102 -2.80 -24.50 -5.21
N ILE A 103 -3.78 -23.61 -5.20
CA ILE A 103 -3.59 -22.17 -5.02
C ILE A 103 -3.73 -21.82 -3.53
N ALA A 104 -2.79 -21.05 -3.00
CA ALA A 104 -2.90 -20.42 -1.69
C ALA A 104 -3.49 -19.00 -1.82
N HIS A 105 -4.81 -18.83 -1.69
CA HIS A 105 -5.41 -17.48 -1.71
C HIS A 105 -4.83 -16.56 -0.63
N TRP A 106 -4.41 -17.14 0.50
CA TRP A 106 -3.71 -16.43 1.58
C TRP A 106 -2.45 -15.67 1.10
N SER A 107 -1.72 -16.20 0.11
CA SER A 107 -0.54 -15.50 -0.42
C SER A 107 -0.91 -14.26 -1.23
N ILE A 108 -2.12 -14.21 -1.79
CA ILE A 108 -2.63 -13.09 -2.60
C ILE A 108 -3.08 -11.96 -1.68
N ASP A 109 -3.91 -12.30 -0.71
CA ASP A 109 -4.38 -11.42 0.35
C ASP A 109 -4.77 -12.30 1.56
N PRO A 110 -4.10 -12.20 2.71
CA PRO A 110 -4.44 -12.97 3.92
C PRO A 110 -5.88 -12.77 4.39
N TYR A 111 -6.47 -11.62 4.06
CA TYR A 111 -7.82 -11.23 4.44
C TYR A 111 -8.75 -11.14 3.21
N TYR A 112 -8.49 -11.92 2.15
CA TYR A 112 -9.33 -11.96 0.97
C TYR A 112 -10.81 -12.22 1.31
N PHE A 113 -11.71 -11.65 0.51
CA PHE A 113 -13.15 -11.87 0.61
C PHE A 113 -13.55 -13.12 -0.18
N SER A 114 -14.38 -13.97 0.41
CA SER A 114 -14.95 -15.08 -0.36
C SER A 114 -15.96 -14.56 -1.37
N ALA A 115 -16.07 -15.18 -2.55
CA ALA A 115 -17.01 -14.72 -3.57
C ALA A 115 -18.47 -14.66 -3.06
N ILE A 116 -18.85 -15.62 -2.21
CA ILE A 116 -20.18 -15.67 -1.60
C ILE A 116 -20.38 -14.59 -0.51
N GLU A 117 -19.32 -14.22 0.20
CA GLU A 117 -19.34 -13.10 1.15
C GLU A 117 -19.59 -11.77 0.44
N VAL A 118 -18.91 -11.52 -0.69
CA VAL A 118 -19.12 -10.32 -1.50
C VAL A 118 -20.58 -10.24 -1.98
N ALA A 119 -21.14 -11.36 -2.46
CA ALA A 119 -22.56 -11.44 -2.83
C ALA A 119 -23.48 -11.15 -1.62
N TYR A 120 -23.22 -11.80 -0.49
CA TYR A 120 -24.02 -11.65 0.73
C TYR A 120 -24.02 -10.20 1.26
N MET A 121 -22.87 -9.51 1.24
CA MET A 121 -22.75 -8.10 1.62
C MET A 121 -23.65 -7.19 0.78
N ASN A 122 -23.88 -7.56 -0.48
CA ASN A 122 -24.60 -6.77 -1.48
C ASN A 122 -26.05 -7.23 -1.72
N ARG A 123 -26.60 -8.14 -0.91
CA ARG A 123 -27.91 -8.77 -1.15
C ARG A 123 -29.12 -7.83 -1.04
N LYS A 124 -29.07 -6.83 -0.14
CA LYS A 124 -30.25 -6.05 0.31
C LYS A 124 -31.03 -5.35 -0.83
N PRO A 125 -30.40 -4.83 -1.90
CA PRO A 125 -31.13 -4.14 -2.98
C PRO A 125 -31.82 -5.07 -4.00
N PHE A 126 -31.60 -6.39 -3.94
CA PHE A 126 -32.01 -7.35 -4.98
C PHE A 126 -33.21 -8.21 -4.53
N SER A 127 -33.97 -8.70 -5.50
CA SER A 127 -35.00 -9.73 -5.25
C SER A 127 -34.35 -11.05 -4.86
N ASP A 128 -35.11 -12.01 -4.31
CA ASP A 128 -34.59 -13.36 -4.05
C ASP A 128 -33.98 -13.99 -5.31
N SER A 129 -34.65 -13.83 -6.46
CA SER A 129 -34.14 -14.29 -7.76
C SER A 129 -32.90 -13.52 -8.24
N GLY A 130 -32.84 -12.22 -8.01
CA GLY A 130 -31.67 -11.39 -8.34
C GLY A 130 -30.47 -11.73 -7.47
N TYR A 131 -30.69 -11.96 -6.18
CA TYR A 131 -29.65 -12.39 -5.25
C TYR A 131 -29.15 -13.79 -5.60
N ALA A 132 -30.03 -14.76 -5.87
CA ALA A 132 -29.62 -16.10 -6.31
C ALA A 132 -28.80 -16.05 -7.62
N ALA A 133 -29.17 -15.16 -8.56
CA ALA A 133 -28.38 -14.93 -9.77
C ALA A 133 -27.01 -14.31 -9.47
N MET A 134 -26.94 -13.38 -8.51
CA MET A 134 -25.67 -12.80 -8.05
C MET A 134 -24.78 -13.85 -7.39
N GLU A 135 -25.29 -14.61 -6.42
CA GLU A 135 -24.54 -15.68 -5.74
C GLU A 135 -23.97 -16.67 -6.76
N LYS A 136 -24.78 -17.08 -7.74
CA LYS A 136 -24.35 -17.96 -8.83
C LYS A 136 -23.23 -17.34 -9.66
N TRP A 137 -23.37 -16.09 -10.07
CA TRP A 137 -22.34 -15.41 -10.87
C TRP A 137 -21.02 -15.31 -10.11
N PHE A 138 -21.04 -14.90 -8.84
CA PHE A 138 -19.84 -14.81 -8.01
C PHE A 138 -19.21 -16.18 -7.78
N HIS A 139 -20.00 -17.21 -7.52
CA HIS A 139 -19.52 -18.58 -7.35
C HIS A 139 -18.84 -19.12 -8.63
N ASP A 140 -19.49 -18.96 -9.78
CA ASP A 140 -19.02 -19.52 -11.05
C ASP A 140 -17.79 -18.80 -11.60
N ASN A 141 -17.62 -17.51 -11.27
CA ASN A 141 -16.47 -16.71 -11.71
C ASN A 141 -15.34 -16.67 -10.67
N ALA A 142 -15.49 -17.31 -9.51
CA ALA A 142 -14.45 -17.37 -8.50
C ALA A 142 -13.29 -18.27 -8.96
N LEU A 143 -12.06 -17.87 -8.62
CA LEU A 143 -10.89 -18.69 -8.89
C LEU A 143 -10.94 -19.98 -8.06
N THR A 144 -10.96 -21.12 -8.74
CA THR A 144 -10.93 -22.42 -8.06
C THR A 144 -9.54 -22.73 -7.49
N ARG A 145 -9.48 -23.34 -6.32
CA ARG A 145 -8.21 -23.62 -5.62
C ARG A 145 -7.36 -24.72 -6.24
N ARG A 146 -7.87 -25.50 -7.19
CA ARG A 146 -7.17 -26.65 -7.78
C ARG A 146 -7.01 -26.45 -9.28
N VAL A 147 -5.79 -26.57 -9.76
CA VAL A 147 -5.46 -26.56 -11.19
C VAL A 147 -4.94 -27.96 -11.53
N PRO A 148 -5.73 -28.82 -12.21
CA PRO A 148 -5.27 -30.16 -12.58
C PRO A 148 -4.02 -30.14 -13.46
N ALA A 149 -3.36 -31.28 -13.57
CA ALA A 149 -2.21 -31.46 -14.45
C ALA A 149 -2.62 -31.28 -15.92
N GLY A 150 -1.82 -30.55 -16.70
CA GLY A 150 -2.09 -30.26 -18.12
C GLY A 150 -3.30 -29.35 -18.38
N GLU A 151 -3.91 -28.77 -17.35
CA GLU A 151 -5.12 -27.97 -17.48
C GLU A 151 -4.89 -26.48 -17.18
N ARG A 152 -5.79 -25.66 -17.73
CA ARG A 152 -5.88 -24.23 -17.46
C ARG A 152 -7.09 -23.93 -16.57
N ARG A 153 -6.92 -23.03 -15.62
CA ARG A 153 -8.01 -22.48 -14.80
C ARG A 153 -7.90 -20.97 -14.70
N SER A 154 -9.03 -20.29 -14.72
CA SER A 154 -9.10 -18.85 -14.52
C SER A 154 -10.25 -18.47 -13.61
N GLY A 155 -10.18 -17.30 -13.00
CA GLY A 155 -11.24 -16.76 -12.17
C GLY A 155 -10.81 -15.55 -11.35
N LEU A 156 -11.76 -15.01 -10.60
CA LEU A 156 -11.61 -13.83 -9.77
C LEU A 156 -11.25 -14.21 -8.33
N VAL A 157 -10.36 -13.43 -7.73
CA VAL A 157 -10.08 -13.37 -6.30
C VAL A 157 -10.43 -11.97 -5.82
N PHE A 158 -11.22 -11.86 -4.75
CA PHE A 158 -11.65 -10.56 -4.21
C PHE A 158 -10.74 -10.17 -3.06
N THR A 159 -9.99 -9.09 -3.24
CA THR A 159 -8.95 -8.64 -2.29
C THR A 159 -9.29 -7.25 -1.75
N HIS A 160 -8.57 -6.80 -0.74
CA HIS A 160 -8.63 -5.42 -0.28
C HIS A 160 -8.15 -4.46 -1.36
N LEU A 161 -8.79 -3.30 -1.48
CA LEU A 161 -8.39 -2.24 -2.40
C LEU A 161 -6.98 -1.74 -2.07
N THR A 162 -6.13 -1.69 -3.10
CA THR A 162 -4.81 -1.06 -3.03
C THR A 162 -4.79 0.12 -4.00
N PRO A 163 -4.61 1.36 -3.51
CA PRO A 163 -4.42 2.51 -4.40
C PRO A 163 -3.16 2.34 -5.26
N GLY A 164 -3.24 2.73 -6.54
CA GLY A 164 -2.10 2.67 -7.46
C GLY A 164 -1.80 1.28 -7.98
N THR A 165 -0.53 0.86 -7.94
CA THR A 165 -0.15 -0.47 -8.43
C THR A 165 -0.66 -1.57 -7.50
N LYS A 166 -1.38 -2.54 -8.07
CA LYS A 166 -1.79 -3.74 -7.34
C LYS A 166 -0.63 -4.72 -7.23
N GLY A 167 0.04 -4.70 -6.09
CA GLY A 167 1.07 -5.68 -5.71
C GLY A 167 0.45 -6.88 -4.98
N PHE A 168 0.79 -8.11 -5.37
CA PHE A 168 0.39 -9.32 -4.65
C PHE A 168 1.31 -10.51 -4.96
N ASN A 169 1.35 -11.49 -4.05
CA ASN A 169 2.05 -12.76 -4.28
C ASN A 169 1.07 -13.86 -4.70
N LEU A 170 1.56 -14.87 -5.40
CA LEU A 170 0.79 -16.07 -5.72
C LEU A 170 1.67 -17.29 -5.50
N ASP A 171 1.27 -18.09 -4.52
CA ASP A 171 1.90 -19.38 -4.24
C ASP A 171 1.04 -20.51 -4.80
N LEU A 172 1.66 -21.33 -5.65
CA LEU A 172 1.12 -22.56 -6.20
C LEU A 172 1.94 -23.73 -5.68
N PHE A 173 1.29 -24.73 -5.11
CA PHE A 173 1.97 -25.88 -4.54
C PHE A 173 1.34 -27.21 -4.98
N GLY A 174 2.17 -28.22 -5.17
CA GLY A 174 1.75 -29.57 -5.58
C GLY A 174 2.93 -30.52 -5.50
N ASP A 175 2.70 -31.79 -5.15
CA ASP A 175 3.70 -32.86 -4.95
C ASP A 175 5.19 -32.41 -4.81
N ARG A 176 5.55 -31.91 -3.62
CA ARG A 176 6.91 -31.44 -3.27
C ARG A 176 7.48 -30.29 -4.13
N ARG A 177 6.64 -29.58 -4.89
CA ARG A 177 6.99 -28.40 -5.68
C ARG A 177 6.19 -27.20 -5.18
N ALA A 178 6.86 -26.05 -5.16
CA ALA A 178 6.25 -24.75 -4.91
C ALA A 178 6.71 -23.80 -6.01
N HIS A 179 5.77 -23.01 -6.53
CA HIS A 179 6.02 -21.91 -7.44
C HIS A 179 5.51 -20.65 -6.77
N GLN A 180 6.39 -19.66 -6.65
CA GLN A 180 6.07 -18.36 -6.07
C GLN A 180 6.17 -17.31 -7.18
N PHE A 181 5.13 -16.50 -7.31
CA PHE A 181 5.09 -15.37 -8.22
C PHE A 181 4.81 -14.10 -7.42
N THR A 182 5.36 -12.98 -7.89
CA THR A 182 5.03 -11.65 -7.36
C THR A 182 4.62 -10.76 -8.52
N PHE A 183 3.37 -10.29 -8.50
CA PHE A 183 2.82 -9.42 -9.53
C PHE A 183 2.75 -7.98 -9.06
N PHE A 184 3.00 -7.07 -9.99
CA PHE A 184 2.78 -5.63 -9.85
C PHE A 184 1.97 -5.18 -11.06
N VAL A 185 0.66 -5.04 -10.88
CA VAL A 185 -0.27 -4.68 -11.97
C VAL A 185 -0.62 -3.19 -11.83
N PRO A 186 -0.09 -2.31 -12.70
CA PRO A 186 -0.42 -0.89 -12.64
C PRO A 186 -1.89 -0.66 -13.03
N LEU A 187 -2.60 0.15 -12.25
CA LEU A 187 -3.99 0.50 -12.54
C LEU A 187 -4.07 1.69 -13.50
N PRO A 188 -4.95 1.64 -14.51
CA PRO A 188 -5.23 2.80 -15.35
C PRO A 188 -5.71 4.00 -14.52
N GLY A 189 -5.28 5.20 -14.90
CA GLY A 189 -5.71 6.45 -14.24
C GLY A 189 -4.97 6.78 -12.95
N PHE A 190 -3.95 6.00 -12.58
CA PHE A 190 -3.05 6.33 -11.49
C PHE A 190 -1.67 6.73 -12.03
N THR A 191 -1.20 7.91 -11.63
CA THR A 191 0.16 8.37 -11.91
C THR A 191 0.88 8.53 -10.57
N ALA A 192 1.86 7.67 -10.32
CA ALA A 192 2.72 7.80 -9.15
C ALA A 192 3.59 9.05 -9.28
N ASP A 193 3.95 9.66 -8.16
CA ASP A 193 4.77 10.88 -8.11
C ASP A 193 6.14 10.72 -8.78
N TYR A 194 6.79 9.56 -8.60
CA TYR A 194 8.07 9.26 -9.23
C TYR A 194 8.00 9.17 -10.76
N MET A 195 6.82 8.94 -11.33
CA MET A 195 6.65 8.92 -12.81
C MET A 195 6.75 10.32 -13.41
N LEU A 196 6.70 11.36 -12.58
CA LEU A 196 6.85 12.76 -12.99
C LEU A 196 8.31 13.23 -13.01
N VAL A 197 9.24 12.37 -12.59
CA VAL A 197 10.67 12.69 -12.47
C VAL A 197 11.42 12.24 -13.71
N ASP A 198 12.20 13.14 -14.30
CA ASP A 198 13.13 12.81 -15.40
C ASP A 198 14.44 12.26 -14.83
N PHE A 199 14.42 10.99 -14.43
CA PHE A 199 15.61 10.32 -13.89
C PHE A 199 16.77 10.24 -14.89
N ALA A 200 16.49 10.23 -16.19
CA ALA A 200 17.52 10.08 -17.23
C ALA A 200 18.40 11.33 -17.35
N ASN A 201 17.86 12.51 -17.04
CA ASN A 201 18.57 13.78 -17.12
C ASN A 201 18.83 14.40 -15.74
N LEU A 202 18.71 13.62 -14.67
CA LEU A 202 18.82 14.12 -13.30
C LEU A 202 20.25 14.52 -12.91
N TYR A 203 21.22 13.73 -13.37
CA TYR A 203 22.65 13.95 -13.12
C TYR A 203 23.44 13.69 -14.39
N SER A 204 24.55 14.43 -14.58
CA SER A 204 25.50 14.06 -15.62
C SER A 204 26.40 12.91 -15.14
N GLU A 205 26.91 12.10 -16.06
CA GLU A 205 27.86 11.01 -15.78
C GLU A 205 29.10 11.43 -14.98
N ARG A 206 29.45 12.73 -15.05
CA ARG A 206 30.62 13.30 -14.34
C ARG A 206 30.31 13.65 -12.89
N ASP A 207 29.04 13.86 -12.56
CA ASP A 207 28.59 14.22 -11.22
C ASP A 207 28.32 12.97 -10.37
N ILE A 208 28.21 11.80 -11.00
CA ILE A 208 27.98 10.53 -10.31
C ILE A 208 29.29 10.01 -9.74
N ARG A 209 29.39 10.00 -8.40
CA ARG A 209 30.52 9.39 -7.69
C ARG A 209 30.38 7.87 -7.68
N ARG A 210 31.42 7.16 -8.09
CA ARG A 210 31.46 5.69 -8.11
C ARG A 210 32.26 5.18 -6.91
N PHE A 211 31.68 4.22 -6.20
CA PHE A 211 32.34 3.52 -5.10
C PHE A 211 32.59 2.07 -5.50
N ASP A 212 33.88 1.70 -5.54
CA ASP A 212 34.32 0.32 -5.82
C ASP A 212 34.44 -0.52 -4.53
N THR A 213 34.29 0.11 -3.36
CA THR A 213 34.33 -0.56 -2.05
C THR A 213 33.24 -0.02 -1.12
N ARG A 214 32.76 -0.89 -0.25
CA ARG A 214 31.74 -0.55 0.75
C ARG A 214 32.30 0.36 1.84
N GLU A 215 33.58 0.25 2.14
CA GLU A 215 34.31 1.15 3.04
C GLU A 215 34.37 2.56 2.47
N GLY A 216 34.60 2.72 1.16
CA GLY A 216 34.57 4.02 0.50
C GLY A 216 33.19 4.69 0.60
N LEU A 217 32.12 3.91 0.40
CA LEU A 217 30.75 4.38 0.64
C LEU A 217 30.57 4.80 2.11
N ARG A 218 30.99 3.97 3.07
CA ARG A 218 30.86 4.25 4.51
C ARG A 218 31.50 5.59 4.88
N THR A 219 32.74 5.82 4.46
CA THR A 219 33.47 7.08 4.73
C THR A 219 32.71 8.29 4.17
N TYR A 220 32.19 8.19 2.95
CA TYR A 220 31.37 9.26 2.36
C TYR A 220 30.10 9.53 3.21
N LEU A 221 29.39 8.48 3.62
CA LEU A 221 28.15 8.59 4.39
C LEU A 221 28.37 9.18 5.80
N GLU A 222 29.52 8.89 6.43
CA GLU A 222 29.86 9.36 7.77
C GLU A 222 30.37 10.81 7.79
N HIS A 223 31.09 11.23 6.75
CA HIS A 223 31.88 12.47 6.81
C HIS A 223 31.53 13.53 5.76
N GLU A 224 30.98 13.13 4.61
CA GLU A 224 30.73 14.04 3.50
C GLU A 224 29.24 14.28 3.26
N LEU A 225 28.40 13.25 3.46
CA LEU A 225 26.96 13.37 3.30
C LEU A 225 26.35 14.17 4.47
N SER A 226 25.59 15.23 4.15
CA SER A 226 24.84 15.99 5.14
C SER A 226 23.90 15.09 5.95
N CYS A 227 23.75 15.37 7.25
CA CYS A 227 22.88 14.56 8.12
C CYS A 227 21.47 14.43 7.56
N CYS A 228 20.97 15.56 7.04
CA CYS A 228 19.56 15.86 7.04
C CYS A 228 19.11 16.40 5.69
N ALA A 229 17.84 16.16 5.40
CA ALA A 229 17.13 16.93 4.38
C ALA A 229 17.04 18.40 4.83
N THR A 230 16.71 19.28 3.90
CA THR A 230 16.56 20.72 4.16
C THR A 230 15.21 21.24 3.69
N ASP A 231 14.93 22.52 3.92
CA ASP A 231 13.88 23.23 3.18
C ASP A 231 14.37 23.63 1.77
N ALA A 232 13.49 24.28 1.00
CA ALA A 232 13.80 24.78 -0.34
C ALA A 232 14.95 25.79 -0.38
N ASN A 233 15.22 26.50 0.73
CA ASN A 233 16.30 27.47 0.85
C ASN A 233 17.62 26.84 1.35
N ALA A 234 17.66 25.52 1.56
CA ALA A 234 18.81 24.79 2.09
C ALA A 234 19.29 25.26 3.48
N SER A 235 18.39 25.77 4.32
CA SER A 235 18.73 26.33 5.63
C SER A 235 18.00 25.69 6.81
N GLY A 236 16.78 25.19 6.60
CA GLY A 236 16.02 24.49 7.64
C GLY A 236 16.48 23.04 7.83
N ASP A 237 16.41 22.50 9.05
CA ASP A 237 16.59 21.07 9.32
C ASP A 237 15.31 20.32 8.90
N GLY A 238 15.36 19.50 7.86
CA GLY A 238 14.23 18.69 7.38
C GLY A 238 14.18 17.30 8.00
N GLY A 239 14.98 17.02 9.02
CA GLY A 239 15.12 15.72 9.64
C GLY A 239 16.14 14.83 8.92
N PRO A 240 16.49 13.69 9.52
CA PRO A 240 17.64 12.91 9.10
C PRO A 240 17.38 12.10 7.81
N LEU A 241 18.40 12.00 6.96
CA LEU A 241 18.47 11.03 5.86
C LEU A 241 18.89 9.68 6.44
N ASN A 242 17.98 9.06 7.19
CA ASN A 242 18.24 7.88 8.01
C ASN A 242 18.28 6.56 7.23
N ALA A 243 18.04 6.54 5.92
CA ALA A 243 18.23 5.35 5.09
C ALA A 243 19.10 5.65 3.87
N VAL A 244 19.90 4.67 3.46
CA VAL A 244 20.68 4.67 2.24
C VAL A 244 20.39 3.35 1.55
N ILE A 245 19.86 3.39 0.33
CA ILE A 245 19.45 2.20 -0.39
C ILE A 245 20.26 2.09 -1.69
N VAL A 246 20.81 0.91 -1.96
CA VAL A 246 21.54 0.61 -3.19
C VAL A 246 20.75 -0.42 -3.99
N GLY A 247 20.40 -0.08 -5.21
CA GLY A 247 19.63 -0.94 -6.10
C GLY A 247 18.93 -0.16 -7.21
N SER A 248 18.66 -0.81 -8.34
CA SER A 248 17.98 -0.18 -9.47
C SER A 248 16.57 0.32 -9.09
N ALA A 249 16.04 1.32 -9.80
CA ALA A 249 14.69 1.84 -9.53
C ALA A 249 13.60 0.74 -9.59
N PRO A 250 13.61 -0.19 -10.57
CA PRO A 250 12.73 -1.36 -10.54
C PRO A 250 12.91 -2.24 -9.29
N THR A 251 14.13 -2.47 -8.83
CA THR A 251 14.42 -3.27 -7.63
C THR A 251 13.82 -2.63 -6.39
N LEU A 252 14.10 -1.34 -6.21
CA LEU A 252 13.59 -0.55 -5.09
C LEU A 252 12.07 -0.55 -5.05
N ARG A 253 11.43 -0.24 -6.18
CA ARG A 253 9.96 -0.23 -6.26
C ARG A 253 9.37 -1.59 -5.94
N ARG A 254 9.92 -2.67 -6.51
CA ARG A 254 9.42 -4.03 -6.25
C ARG A 254 9.61 -4.45 -4.80
N ALA A 255 10.74 -4.14 -4.20
CA ALA A 255 11.01 -4.40 -2.79
C ALA A 255 10.01 -3.67 -1.87
N LEU A 256 9.71 -2.40 -2.16
CA LEU A 256 8.75 -1.59 -1.42
C LEU A 256 7.32 -2.15 -1.55
N LEU A 257 6.86 -2.37 -2.78
CA LEU A 257 5.51 -2.88 -3.03
C LEU A 257 5.32 -4.29 -2.43
N ARG A 258 6.34 -5.17 -2.48
CA ARG A 258 6.32 -6.48 -1.81
C ARG A 258 6.25 -6.34 -0.28
N GLY A 259 6.87 -5.29 0.26
CA GLY A 259 6.84 -4.93 1.67
C GLY A 259 5.54 -4.29 2.14
N GLY A 260 4.55 -4.09 1.26
CA GLY A 260 3.28 -3.45 1.61
C GLY A 260 3.33 -1.92 1.62
N TRP A 261 4.39 -1.32 1.08
CA TRP A 261 4.42 0.12 0.85
C TRP A 261 3.55 0.49 -0.35
N HIS A 262 2.83 1.59 -0.22
CA HIS A 262 1.97 2.19 -1.23
C HIS A 262 2.66 3.35 -1.92
N GLU A 263 2.36 3.49 -3.22
CA GLU A 263 2.80 4.63 -4.02
C GLU A 263 1.99 5.88 -3.67
N THR A 264 2.67 7.03 -3.66
CA THR A 264 1.99 8.33 -3.55
C THR A 264 1.59 8.84 -4.93
N ARG A 265 0.35 9.30 -5.06
CA ARG A 265 -0.15 9.87 -6.31
C ARG A 265 0.46 11.27 -6.54
N GLY A 266 0.81 11.56 -7.79
CA GLY A 266 1.50 12.80 -8.21
C GLY A 266 0.76 14.11 -7.93
N ASP A 267 -0.53 14.06 -7.64
CA ASP A 267 -1.42 15.21 -7.37
C ASP A 267 -2.11 15.11 -5.99
N SER A 268 -1.55 14.33 -5.06
CA SER A 268 -2.09 14.20 -3.70
C SER A 268 -1.61 15.32 -2.77
N ASP A 269 -2.44 15.70 -1.78
CA ASP A 269 -2.07 16.66 -0.74
C ASP A 269 -0.89 16.16 0.13
N ASP A 270 -0.80 14.84 0.33
CA ASP A 270 0.32 14.20 1.04
C ASP A 270 1.66 14.48 0.36
N LEU A 271 1.67 14.52 -0.97
CA LEU A 271 2.86 14.86 -1.75
C LEU A 271 3.29 16.30 -1.53
N GLN A 272 2.35 17.24 -1.37
CA GLN A 272 2.68 18.66 -1.18
C GLN A 272 3.49 18.89 0.11
N ALA A 273 3.15 18.18 1.19
CA ALA A 273 3.93 18.23 2.43
C ALA A 273 5.33 17.62 2.24
N ALA A 274 5.42 16.43 1.63
CA ALA A 274 6.69 15.76 1.39
C ALA A 274 7.64 16.59 0.50
N ARG A 275 7.09 17.33 -0.49
CA ARG A 275 7.86 18.20 -1.39
C ARG A 275 8.44 19.45 -0.72
N GLN A 276 8.15 19.71 0.56
CA GLN A 276 8.84 20.74 1.34
C GLN A 276 10.22 20.29 1.81
N HIS A 277 10.49 18.98 1.83
CA HIS A 277 11.79 18.42 2.17
C HIS A 277 12.65 18.36 0.92
N HIS A 278 13.88 18.84 1.01
CA HIS A 278 14.80 18.92 -0.12
C HIS A 278 16.12 18.21 0.19
N TYR A 279 16.72 17.64 -0.85
CA TYR A 279 18.11 17.23 -0.86
C TYR A 279 18.78 17.87 -2.08
N GLN A 280 19.88 18.60 -1.84
CA GLN A 280 20.58 19.37 -2.88
C GLN A 280 19.63 20.27 -3.70
N GLY A 281 18.70 20.93 -3.01
CA GLY A 281 17.71 21.82 -3.63
C GLY A 281 16.55 21.12 -4.33
N ARG A 282 16.47 19.78 -4.33
CA ARG A 282 15.40 19.02 -5.01
C ARG A 282 14.43 18.35 -4.05
N PRO A 283 13.11 18.35 -4.35
CA PRO A 283 12.14 17.58 -3.57
C PRO A 283 12.38 16.07 -3.72
N PRO A 284 11.69 15.20 -2.93
CA PRO A 284 11.82 13.76 -3.09
C PRO A 284 11.44 13.32 -4.51
N ASP A 285 12.22 12.40 -5.06
CA ASP A 285 11.95 11.79 -6.36
C ASP A 285 10.89 10.69 -6.29
N GLY A 286 10.58 10.21 -5.09
CA GLY A 286 9.49 9.28 -4.85
C GLY A 286 9.10 9.28 -3.39
N VAL A 287 7.79 9.27 -3.14
CA VAL A 287 7.21 9.21 -1.81
C VAL A 287 6.37 7.95 -1.71
N PHE A 288 6.69 7.13 -0.71
CA PHE A 288 5.94 5.93 -0.38
C PHE A 288 5.38 6.05 1.02
N TYR A 289 4.27 5.37 1.26
CA TYR A 289 3.69 5.31 2.59
C TYR A 289 3.20 3.91 2.92
N MET A 290 3.01 3.63 4.20
CA MET A 290 2.42 2.39 4.65
C MET A 290 1.43 2.67 5.77
N ASP A 291 0.20 2.17 5.60
CA ASP A 291 -0.87 2.33 6.57
C ASP A 291 -0.77 1.27 7.66
N ARG A 292 -0.99 1.66 8.91
CA ARG A 292 -1.17 0.72 10.02
C ARG A 292 -2.66 0.51 10.24
N GLN A 293 -3.14 -0.71 10.03
CA GLN A 293 -4.57 -1.04 10.12
C GLN A 293 -5.21 -0.80 11.50
N ASP A 294 -4.40 -0.71 12.55
CA ASP A 294 -4.82 -0.60 13.96
C ASP A 294 -4.55 0.77 14.60
N SER A 295 -4.01 1.75 13.85
CA SER A 295 -3.62 3.04 14.42
C SER A 295 -3.83 4.20 13.45
N GLN A 296 -3.98 5.41 13.97
CA GLN A 296 -3.98 6.64 13.14
C GLN A 296 -2.56 7.08 12.73
N GLN A 297 -1.62 6.13 12.63
CA GLN A 297 -0.24 6.37 12.24
C GLN A 297 0.02 5.75 10.87
N ARG A 298 0.70 6.52 10.03
CA ARG A 298 1.18 6.10 8.72
C ARG A 298 2.69 6.27 8.69
N MET A 299 3.42 5.30 8.17
CA MET A 299 4.84 5.51 7.87
C MET A 299 4.97 6.23 6.54
N GLN A 300 5.89 7.18 6.45
CA GLN A 300 6.29 7.82 5.20
C GLN A 300 7.75 7.52 4.92
N LEU A 301 8.05 7.32 3.64
CA LEU A 301 9.39 7.14 3.10
C LEU A 301 9.56 8.11 1.94
N HIS A 302 10.42 9.10 2.13
CA HIS A 302 10.85 10.00 1.06
C HIS A 302 12.15 9.44 0.48
N LEU A 303 12.26 9.44 -0.84
CA LEU A 303 13.43 8.92 -1.55
C LEU A 303 13.97 9.95 -2.52
N TRP A 304 15.29 10.12 -2.51
CA TRP A 304 16.03 10.87 -3.50
C TRP A 304 17.02 9.95 -4.20
N ARG A 305 17.07 9.97 -5.53
CA ARG A 305 18.18 9.41 -6.29
C ARG A 305 19.41 10.23 -5.94
N ALA A 306 20.42 9.58 -5.38
CA ALA A 306 21.66 10.23 -4.99
C ALA A 306 22.65 10.28 -6.17
N PRO A 307 23.57 11.25 -6.24
CA PRO A 307 24.61 11.28 -7.28
C PRO A 307 25.76 10.31 -6.98
N PHE A 308 25.45 9.05 -6.62
CA PHE A 308 26.46 8.02 -6.45
C PHE A 308 25.98 6.63 -6.88
N GLU A 309 26.95 5.75 -7.14
CA GLU A 309 26.77 4.35 -7.48
C GLU A 309 27.75 3.48 -6.70
N VAL A 310 27.33 2.24 -6.42
CA VAL A 310 28.15 1.22 -5.76
C VAL A 310 28.07 -0.03 -6.60
N ASP A 311 29.21 -0.54 -7.08
CA ASP A 311 29.28 -1.71 -7.97
C ASP A 311 28.35 -1.60 -9.21
N GLY A 312 28.20 -0.39 -9.75
CA GLY A 312 27.33 -0.09 -10.90
C GLY A 312 25.83 -0.01 -10.57
N GLU A 313 25.45 -0.12 -9.30
CA GLU A 313 24.07 0.07 -8.86
C GLU A 313 23.81 1.45 -8.28
N PRO A 314 22.67 2.07 -8.61
CA PRO A 314 22.35 3.42 -8.15
C PRO A 314 22.06 3.47 -6.65
N GLY A 315 22.61 4.49 -6.00
CA GLY A 315 22.31 4.87 -4.63
C GLY A 315 21.09 5.79 -4.50
N TRP A 316 20.37 5.61 -3.41
CA TRP A 316 19.22 6.39 -2.99
C TRP A 316 19.40 6.83 -1.55
N LEU A 317 19.00 8.06 -1.25
CA LEU A 317 18.89 8.57 0.11
C LEU A 317 17.43 8.51 0.52
N GLY A 318 17.19 8.03 1.72
CA GLY A 318 15.86 7.85 2.27
C GLY A 318 15.71 8.62 3.58
N GLN A 319 14.52 9.19 3.75
CA GLN A 319 14.03 9.66 5.04
C GLN A 319 12.77 8.87 5.38
N VAL A 320 12.83 8.05 6.43
CA VAL A 320 11.71 7.23 6.90
C VAL A 320 11.31 7.60 8.31
N TYR A 321 10.03 7.88 8.52
CA TYR A 321 9.48 8.34 9.79
C TYR A 321 7.98 8.03 9.90
N TYR A 322 7.45 8.04 11.12
CA TYR A 322 6.01 7.95 11.34
C TYR A 322 5.38 9.34 11.24
N ARG A 323 4.24 9.44 10.55
CA ARG A 323 3.39 10.62 10.47
C ARG A 323 2.07 10.33 11.17
N HIS A 324 1.64 11.26 12.02
CA HIS A 324 0.30 11.22 12.62
C HIS A 324 -0.73 11.79 11.64
N LEU A 325 -1.76 11.00 11.32
CA LEU A 325 -2.77 11.37 10.31
C LEU A 325 -3.83 12.34 10.86
N HIS A 326 -4.08 12.38 12.16
CA HIS A 326 -4.96 13.35 12.82
C HIS A 326 -4.44 13.62 14.23
N ASN A 327 -4.24 14.89 14.57
CA ASN A 327 -4.04 15.29 15.97
C ASN A 327 -5.25 16.11 16.40
N GLU A 328 -6.43 15.48 16.40
CA GLU A 328 -7.68 16.11 16.87
C GLU A 328 -7.54 16.67 18.28
N PHE A 329 -6.72 16.03 19.12
CA PHE A 329 -6.40 16.51 20.46
C PHE A 329 -5.69 17.88 20.45
N LEU A 330 -4.69 18.08 19.59
CA LEU A 330 -4.02 19.39 19.47
C LEU A 330 -4.95 20.44 18.87
N ARG A 331 -5.78 20.05 17.89
CA ARG A 331 -6.79 20.94 17.29
C ARG A 331 -7.87 21.35 18.30
N LEU A 332 -8.29 20.44 19.20
CA LEU A 332 -9.24 20.68 20.28
C LEU A 332 -8.70 21.66 21.33
N LEU A 333 -7.37 21.65 21.55
CA LEU A 333 -6.68 22.57 22.46
C LEU A 333 -6.36 23.93 21.81
N GLY A 334 -6.86 24.20 20.60
CA GLY A 334 -6.66 25.48 19.91
C GLY A 334 -5.28 25.65 19.29
N PHE A 335 -4.49 24.57 19.18
CA PHE A 335 -3.22 24.56 18.46
C PHE A 335 -3.49 24.40 16.95
N ASP A 336 -4.00 25.45 16.31
CA ASP A 336 -3.99 25.59 14.86
C ASP A 336 -2.61 26.10 14.39
N ARG A 337 -2.30 25.90 13.11
CA ARG A 337 -1.06 26.18 12.34
C ARG A 337 -0.48 27.61 12.46
N SER A 338 -0.95 28.47 13.35
CA SER A 338 -0.58 29.90 13.41
C SER A 338 0.36 30.31 14.54
N THR A 339 0.88 29.40 15.36
CA THR A 339 1.79 29.80 16.44
C THR A 339 2.92 28.78 16.63
N SER A 340 4.16 29.25 16.46
CA SER A 340 5.36 28.44 16.62
C SER A 340 5.51 27.98 18.07
N TYR A 341 5.32 26.69 18.30
CA TYR A 341 5.40 26.06 19.62
C TYR A 341 6.41 24.90 19.63
N ALA A 342 7.58 25.11 19.02
CA ALA A 342 8.68 24.15 19.04
C ALA A 342 9.04 23.67 20.46
N ALA A 343 8.94 24.56 21.46
CA ALA A 343 9.22 24.24 22.87
C ALA A 343 8.18 23.30 23.53
N ILE A 344 6.91 23.37 23.12
CA ILE A 344 5.86 22.48 23.63
C ILE A 344 5.95 21.12 22.92
N ARG A 345 6.22 21.12 21.60
CA ARG A 345 6.41 19.89 20.84
C ARG A 345 7.67 19.12 21.25
N SER A 346 8.78 19.80 21.56
CA SER A 346 9.99 19.14 22.07
C SER A 346 9.75 18.48 23.43
N GLN A 347 8.95 19.08 24.31
CA GLN A 347 8.56 18.48 25.58
C GLN A 347 7.66 17.25 25.41
N LEU A 348 6.81 17.25 24.38
CA LEU A 348 5.92 16.12 24.03
C LEU A 348 6.60 15.05 23.17
N ALA A 349 7.83 15.27 22.69
CA ALA A 349 8.58 14.29 21.90
C ALA A 349 8.76 12.96 22.64
N ARG A 350 8.87 13.00 23.98
CA ARG A 350 8.96 11.81 24.85
C ARG A 350 7.73 10.89 24.74
N GLU A 351 6.57 11.48 24.49
CA GLU A 351 5.28 10.78 24.42
C GLU A 351 4.88 10.47 22.96
N SER A 352 5.65 10.96 21.99
CA SER A 352 5.36 10.80 20.57
C SER A 352 6.15 9.65 19.96
N VAL A 353 5.43 8.61 19.52
CA VAL A 353 6.00 7.52 18.71
C VAL A 353 6.60 8.05 17.40
N ALA A 354 6.11 9.18 16.89
CA ALA A 354 6.65 9.81 15.69
C ALA A 354 8.01 10.47 15.88
N ALA A 355 8.43 10.74 17.12
CA ALA A 355 9.74 11.31 17.38
C ALA A 355 10.88 10.29 17.19
N ASP A 356 10.65 8.99 17.44
CA ASP A 356 11.67 7.95 17.26
C ASP A 356 11.81 7.54 15.78
N VAL A 357 12.66 8.27 15.05
CA VAL A 357 12.95 7.97 13.65
C VAL A 357 13.77 6.69 13.47
N ASP A 358 14.47 6.22 14.51
CA ASP A 358 15.22 4.97 14.46
C ASP A 358 14.27 3.77 14.53
N SER A 359 13.11 3.90 15.18
CA SER A 359 12.04 2.90 15.12
C SER A 359 11.53 2.72 13.68
N ALA A 360 11.28 3.83 12.98
CA ALA A 360 10.85 3.80 11.58
C ALA A 360 11.92 3.21 10.65
N GLN A 361 13.19 3.59 10.85
CA GLN A 361 14.34 3.01 10.16
C GLN A 361 14.44 1.49 10.38
N ARG A 362 14.38 1.03 11.64
CA ARG A 362 14.44 -0.40 11.97
C ARG A 362 13.26 -1.18 11.40
N TYR A 363 12.08 -0.56 11.31
CA TYR A 363 10.94 -1.17 10.64
C TYR A 363 11.22 -1.36 9.14
N LEU A 364 11.73 -0.33 8.45
CA LEU A 364 12.10 -0.42 7.03
C LEU A 364 13.11 -1.55 6.78
N VAL A 365 14.15 -1.65 7.63
CA VAL A 365 15.15 -2.74 7.57
C VAL A 365 14.49 -4.11 7.71
N GLN A 366 13.69 -4.31 8.76
CA GLN A 366 13.01 -5.57 9.00
C GLN A 366 12.03 -5.90 7.86
N ASN A 367 11.31 -4.92 7.34
CA ASN A 367 10.38 -5.10 6.24
C ASN A 367 11.08 -5.63 4.98
N PHE A 368 12.23 -5.06 4.60
CA PHE A 368 13.02 -5.59 3.48
C PHE A 368 13.67 -6.94 3.77
N TRP A 369 14.05 -7.21 5.02
CA TRP A 369 14.63 -8.50 5.39
C TRP A 369 13.59 -9.63 5.32
N TYR A 370 12.40 -9.41 5.91
CA TYR A 370 11.32 -10.41 5.93
C TYR A 370 10.66 -10.62 4.57
N ASN A 371 10.65 -9.60 3.70
CA ASN A 371 10.17 -9.76 2.33
C ASN A 371 11.27 -10.26 1.36
N GLN A 372 12.42 -10.69 1.91
CA GLN A 372 13.54 -11.29 1.20
C GLN A 372 14.14 -10.40 0.11
N SER A 373 14.06 -9.08 0.25
CA SER A 373 14.56 -8.12 -0.75
C SER A 373 15.92 -7.54 -0.38
N LEU A 374 16.57 -8.01 0.69
CA LEU A 374 17.82 -7.48 1.20
C LEU A 374 18.96 -8.48 0.94
N ARG A 375 20.05 -8.06 0.27
CA ARG A 375 21.27 -8.86 0.10
C ARG A 375 22.37 -8.49 1.09
N ALA A 376 22.42 -7.23 1.52
CA ALA A 376 23.36 -6.78 2.54
C ALA A 376 22.79 -5.61 3.37
N LEU A 377 23.20 -5.54 4.63
CA LEU A 377 22.74 -4.57 5.63
C LEU A 377 23.92 -4.02 6.42
N GLY A 378 24.04 -2.71 6.52
CA GLY A 378 24.98 -2.04 7.42
C GLY A 378 24.35 -0.91 8.22
N LEU A 379 24.96 -0.55 9.34
CA LEU A 379 24.68 0.68 10.07
C LEU A 379 25.92 1.56 10.06
N THR A 380 25.77 2.84 9.73
CA THR A 380 26.87 3.79 9.66
C THR A 380 26.49 5.11 10.31
N GLY A 381 27.47 5.91 10.76
CA GLY A 381 27.21 7.22 11.36
C GLY A 381 26.78 8.30 10.34
N GLY A 382 26.91 9.56 10.75
CA GLY A 382 26.74 10.73 9.87
C GLY A 382 25.45 11.54 10.08
N VAL A 383 24.50 11.04 10.87
CA VAL A 383 23.26 11.80 11.20
C VAL A 383 23.44 12.68 12.43
N GLY A 384 24.26 12.24 13.39
CA GLY A 384 24.44 12.88 14.68
C GLY A 384 23.30 12.58 15.66
N GLU A 385 23.63 12.52 16.96
CA GLU A 385 22.68 12.16 18.01
C GLU A 385 21.62 13.24 18.22
N SER A 386 20.38 12.83 18.46
CA SER A 386 19.28 13.67 18.95
C SER A 386 18.64 12.97 20.14
N ARG A 387 18.77 13.56 21.33
CA ARG A 387 18.40 12.89 22.59
C ARG A 387 16.98 13.19 23.02
N VAL A 388 16.42 12.30 23.83
CA VAL A 388 15.07 12.41 24.40
C VAL A 388 14.91 13.65 25.30
N ASP A 389 15.98 14.07 25.99
CA ASP A 389 16.00 15.25 26.87
C ASP A 389 16.29 16.57 26.14
N ASN A 390 16.79 16.50 24.90
CA ASN A 390 17.03 17.65 24.04
C ASN A 390 16.84 17.28 22.56
N PRO A 391 15.59 17.02 22.13
CA PRO A 391 15.33 16.58 20.77
C PRO A 391 15.51 17.74 19.79
N ARG A 392 16.14 17.46 18.64
CA ARG A 392 16.13 18.35 17.49
C ARG A 392 14.71 18.47 16.94
N VAL A 393 14.44 19.60 16.30
CA VAL A 393 13.13 19.95 15.75
C VAL A 393 13.31 20.34 14.30
N THR A 394 12.53 19.74 13.42
CA THR A 394 12.54 20.03 11.99
C THR A 394 11.90 21.38 11.66
N PHE A 395 12.06 21.87 10.42
CA PHE A 395 11.46 23.12 9.96
C PHE A 395 9.92 23.07 9.92
N ASP A 396 9.33 21.88 9.77
CA ASP A 396 7.89 21.62 9.91
C ASP A 396 7.49 21.38 11.38
N GLU A 397 8.40 21.76 12.29
CA GLU A 397 8.28 21.81 13.74
C GLU A 397 8.07 20.43 14.39
N ILE A 398 8.50 19.34 13.76
CA ILE A 398 8.41 17.98 14.30
C ILE A 398 9.68 17.68 15.09
N ALA A 399 9.52 17.36 16.38
CA ALA A 399 10.64 16.92 17.20
C ALA A 399 11.03 15.47 16.87
N TYR A 400 12.33 15.17 16.80
CA TYR A 400 12.82 13.82 16.54
C TYR A 400 14.00 13.43 17.44
N ILE A 401 14.12 12.14 17.72
CA ILE A 401 15.20 11.49 18.46
C ILE A 401 15.86 10.43 17.59
N THR A 402 17.18 10.30 17.69
CA THR A 402 17.98 9.32 16.93
C THR A 402 19.32 9.09 17.59
N GLY A 403 19.82 7.85 17.53
CA GLY A 403 21.20 7.47 17.86
C GLY A 403 22.23 7.94 16.83
N GLY A 404 21.79 8.58 15.73
CA GLY A 404 22.67 9.21 14.74
C GLY A 404 23.20 8.28 13.66
N GLN A 405 22.56 7.12 13.47
CA GLN A 405 22.93 6.13 12.46
C GLN A 405 22.05 6.19 11.21
N ARG A 406 22.60 5.77 10.08
CA ARG A 406 21.92 5.49 8.83
C ARG A 406 21.89 3.98 8.60
N ALA A 407 20.77 3.45 8.13
CA ALA A 407 20.68 2.10 7.62
C ALA A 407 21.12 2.06 6.16
N VAL A 408 22.13 1.24 5.85
CA VAL A 408 22.64 1.02 4.49
C VAL A 408 22.13 -0.32 3.98
N LEU A 409 21.31 -0.28 2.93
CA LEU A 409 20.48 -1.39 2.48
C LEU A 409 20.81 -1.71 1.02
N PHE A 410 21.40 -2.87 0.76
CA PHE A 410 21.60 -3.34 -0.61
C PHE A 410 20.44 -4.27 -0.98
N LEU A 411 19.67 -3.90 -2.00
CA LEU A 411 18.48 -4.65 -2.38
C LEU A 411 18.79 -5.81 -3.32
N SER A 412 17.90 -6.79 -3.41
CA SER A 412 17.98 -7.89 -4.36
C SER A 412 16.70 -8.00 -5.16
N GLU A 413 16.85 -8.26 -6.45
CA GLU A 413 15.72 -8.55 -7.33
C GLU A 413 15.15 -9.95 -7.10
N THR A 414 16.03 -10.90 -6.81
CA THR A 414 15.67 -12.27 -6.45
C THR A 414 15.54 -12.39 -4.93
N PRO A 415 14.61 -13.21 -4.42
CA PRO A 415 14.51 -13.46 -2.99
C PRO A 415 15.83 -13.94 -2.39
N VAL A 416 16.22 -13.38 -1.24
CA VAL A 416 17.41 -13.75 -0.46
C VAL A 416 16.97 -14.30 0.90
N SER A 417 17.54 -15.44 1.31
CA SER A 417 17.27 -16.00 2.64
C SER A 417 17.77 -15.05 3.72
N ILE A 418 17.09 -15.03 4.87
CA ILE A 418 17.50 -14.19 6.01
C ILE A 418 18.94 -14.51 6.44
N GLU A 419 19.36 -15.78 6.35
CA GLU A 419 20.69 -16.26 6.71
C GLU A 419 21.80 -15.87 5.72
N ASP A 420 21.41 -15.56 4.48
CA ASP A 420 22.34 -15.19 3.40
C ASP A 420 22.58 -13.67 3.34
N VAL A 421 21.88 -12.88 4.17
CA VAL A 421 22.05 -11.43 4.22
C VAL A 421 23.39 -11.09 4.83
N GLU A 422 24.23 -10.41 4.04
CA GLU A 422 25.55 -9.99 4.48
C GLU A 422 25.48 -8.78 5.43
N LEU A 423 26.08 -8.90 6.61
CA LEU A 423 26.18 -7.79 7.56
C LEU A 423 27.45 -6.97 7.31
N LEU A 424 27.24 -5.69 6.99
CA LEU A 424 28.27 -4.72 6.68
C LEU A 424 28.64 -3.88 7.90
N PHE A 425 29.87 -3.36 7.90
CA PHE A 425 30.36 -2.38 8.89
C PHE A 425 30.35 -2.87 10.35
N LEU A 426 30.25 -4.18 10.57
CA LEU A 426 30.39 -4.78 11.88
C LEU A 426 31.71 -4.32 12.51
N GLN A 427 31.64 -3.73 13.71
CA GLN A 427 32.85 -3.55 14.50
C GLN A 427 33.37 -4.94 14.86
N ALA A 428 34.68 -5.16 14.69
CA ALA A 428 35.30 -6.37 15.20
C ALA A 428 34.96 -6.49 16.71
N PRO A 429 34.61 -7.69 17.21
CA PRO A 429 34.41 -7.85 18.64
C PRO A 429 35.65 -7.34 19.37
N PRO A 430 35.49 -6.63 20.50
CA PRO A 430 36.64 -6.16 21.26
C PRO A 430 37.57 -7.35 21.50
N LYS A 431 38.84 -7.22 21.10
CA LYS A 431 39.85 -8.23 21.44
C LYS A 431 39.77 -8.42 22.94
N ALA A 432 39.47 -9.65 23.38
CA ALA A 432 39.50 -9.98 24.80
C ALA A 432 40.90 -9.63 25.33
N GLU A 433 40.99 -8.58 26.15
CA GLU A 433 42.19 -8.27 26.90
C GLU A 433 42.48 -9.49 27.79
N GLY A 434 43.56 -10.22 27.48
CA GLY A 434 44.04 -11.29 28.36
C GLY A 434 44.38 -12.64 27.73
N SER A 435 44.60 -12.75 26.42
CA SER A 435 45.35 -13.90 25.88
C SER A 435 46.67 -13.43 25.30
N THR A 436 47.70 -13.41 26.16
CA THR A 436 49.10 -13.50 25.72
C THR A 436 49.45 -15.00 25.55
N PRO A 437 50.41 -15.32 24.67
CA PRO A 437 50.56 -16.63 24.04
C PRO A 437 50.97 -17.77 24.99
#